data_AF-A0A7X5IDR4-F1
#
_entry.id   AF-A0A7X5IDR4-F1
#
_cell.length_a   1.000
_cell.length_b   1.000
_cell.length_c   1.000
_cell.angle_alpha   90.00
_cell.angle_beta   90.00
_cell.angle_gamma   90.00
#
_symmetry.space_group_name_H-M   'P 1'
#
loop_
_entity.id
_entity.type
_entity.pdbx_description
1 polymer ?
#
loop_
_entity_poly.entity_id
_entity_poly.type
_entity_poly.pdbx_seq_one_letter_code
_entity_poly.pdbx_strand_id
1 'polypeptide(L)'
;MNKQEYLAQLRAALACLPEGEIEESVAFYTEMIDDRVADGLTEEEATAQLDDPKAAARAIIADLPVVPRTVVRTKQRNRALYWTLVILGSPLWLTLLLAAGMLVLAGLLTIWCLILGLWLLAAGLLAGGPLGIGVCLWALAVGQPAYGVFELGSGLLCFGLGLFCLHGAVAASKTLMQVSRQWIAKAKAPFVKVKEEGAAAFDGKETVHES
;
A
#
# COMPACT_ATOMS: atom_id res chain seq x y z
N MET A 1 -12.70 -26.67 -53.62
CA MET A 1 -12.08 -25.46 -53.01
C MET A 1 -10.86 -25.97 -52.25
N ASN A 2 -9.74 -25.24 -52.20
CA ASN A 2 -8.62 -25.71 -51.39
C ASN A 2 -8.89 -25.41 -49.89
N LYS A 3 -8.29 -26.17 -48.96
CA LYS A 3 -8.36 -25.94 -47.50
C LYS A 3 -8.14 -24.48 -47.13
N GLN A 4 -7.14 -23.82 -47.71
CA GLN A 4 -6.82 -22.42 -47.41
C GLN A 4 -7.94 -21.46 -47.84
N GLU A 5 -8.59 -21.71 -48.97
CA GLU A 5 -9.69 -20.88 -49.47
C GLU A 5 -10.94 -21.04 -48.61
N TYR A 6 -11.23 -22.27 -48.15
CA TYR A 6 -12.36 -22.55 -47.25
C TYR A 6 -12.20 -21.81 -45.92
N LEU A 7 -11.02 -21.92 -45.29
CA LEU A 7 -10.75 -21.25 -44.01
C LEU A 7 -10.72 -19.72 -44.14
N ALA A 8 -10.23 -19.18 -45.25
CA ALA A 8 -10.26 -17.74 -45.52
C ALA A 8 -11.71 -17.22 -45.62
N GLN A 9 -12.60 -17.96 -46.29
CA GLN A 9 -14.02 -17.60 -46.39
C GLN A 9 -14.76 -17.77 -45.06
N LEU A 10 -14.44 -18.81 -44.29
CA LEU A 10 -14.98 -19.02 -42.95
C LEU A 10 -14.58 -17.87 -42.01
N ARG A 11 -13.31 -17.46 -42.03
CA ARG A 11 -12.80 -16.32 -41.26
C ARG A 11 -13.48 -15.00 -41.64
N ALA A 12 -13.69 -14.78 -42.95
CA ALA A 12 -14.40 -13.60 -43.44
C ALA A 12 -15.89 -13.58 -43.01
N ALA A 13 -16.55 -14.75 -43.01
CA ALA A 13 -17.94 -14.88 -42.58
C ALA A 13 -18.10 -14.75 -41.04
N LEU A 14 -17.08 -15.17 -40.27
CA LEU A 14 -17.03 -15.06 -38.81
C LEU A 14 -16.45 -13.73 -38.31
N ALA A 15 -16.13 -12.76 -39.18
CA ALA A 15 -15.57 -11.46 -38.78
C ALA A 15 -16.47 -10.62 -37.83
N CYS A 16 -17.73 -11.04 -37.62
CA CYS A 16 -18.64 -10.44 -36.63
C CYS A 16 -18.41 -10.93 -35.19
N LEU A 17 -17.56 -11.95 -34.99
CA LEU A 17 -17.23 -12.56 -33.70
C LEU A 17 -15.91 -12.00 -33.12
N PRO A 18 -15.66 -12.16 -31.81
CA PRO A 18 -14.36 -11.84 -31.20
C PRO A 18 -13.23 -12.68 -31.80
N GLU A 19 -12.02 -12.12 -31.93
CA GLU A 19 -10.86 -12.81 -32.55
C GLU A 19 -10.56 -14.18 -31.94
N GLY A 20 -10.76 -14.36 -30.63
CA GLY A 20 -10.56 -15.65 -29.96
C GLY A 20 -11.54 -16.75 -30.41
N GLU A 21 -12.82 -16.42 -30.62
CA GLU A 21 -13.82 -17.40 -31.09
C GLU A 21 -13.65 -17.69 -32.59
N ILE A 22 -13.15 -16.71 -33.35
CA ILE A 22 -12.79 -16.90 -34.77
C ILE A 22 -11.66 -17.94 -34.88
N GLU A 23 -10.61 -17.81 -34.05
CA GLU A 23 -9.47 -18.74 -34.08
C GLU A 23 -9.86 -20.14 -33.60
N GLU A 24 -10.70 -20.25 -32.57
CA GLU A 24 -11.21 -21.54 -32.09
C GLU A 24 -12.07 -22.25 -33.15
N SER A 25 -12.98 -21.52 -33.80
CA SER A 25 -13.78 -22.06 -34.90
C SER A 25 -12.92 -22.48 -36.09
N VAL A 26 -11.95 -21.65 -36.48
CA VAL A 26 -11.02 -21.96 -37.58
C VAL A 26 -10.16 -23.18 -37.24
N ALA A 27 -9.71 -23.32 -35.99
CA ALA A 27 -8.94 -24.48 -35.53
C ALA A 27 -9.76 -25.77 -35.59
N PHE A 28 -11.02 -25.74 -35.12
CA PHE A 28 -11.92 -26.89 -35.17
C PHE A 28 -12.15 -27.39 -36.59
N TYR A 29 -12.44 -26.49 -37.53
CA TYR A 29 -12.62 -26.87 -38.94
C TYR A 29 -11.29 -27.28 -39.60
N THR A 30 -10.16 -26.74 -39.14
CA THR A 30 -8.83 -27.16 -39.62
C THR A 30 -8.57 -28.61 -39.23
N GLU A 31 -8.81 -28.99 -37.98
CA GLU A 31 -8.67 -30.38 -37.48
C GLU A 31 -9.62 -31.33 -38.22
N MET A 32 -10.88 -30.92 -38.41
CA MET A 32 -11.86 -31.72 -39.17
C MET A 32 -11.48 -31.97 -40.64
N ILE A 33 -10.82 -31.01 -41.28
CA ILE A 33 -10.32 -31.15 -42.65
C ILE A 33 -9.06 -32.03 -42.64
N ASP A 34 -8.18 -31.83 -41.67
CA ASP A 34 -6.94 -32.61 -41.54
C ASP A 34 -7.20 -34.09 -41.26
N ASP A 35 -8.19 -34.42 -40.44
CA ASP A 35 -8.61 -35.81 -40.19
C ASP A 35 -9.08 -36.49 -41.48
N ARG A 36 -9.87 -35.78 -42.31
CA ARG A 36 -10.37 -36.33 -43.59
C ARG A 36 -9.27 -36.48 -44.64
N VAL A 37 -8.30 -35.58 -44.64
CA VAL A 37 -7.12 -35.69 -45.50
C VAL A 37 -6.22 -36.84 -45.04
N ALA A 38 -6.10 -37.07 -43.73
CA ALA A 38 -5.36 -38.20 -43.17
C ALA A 38 -6.01 -39.56 -43.50
N ASP A 39 -7.34 -39.60 -43.63
CA ASP A 39 -8.11 -40.76 -44.10
C ASP A 39 -7.98 -41.04 -45.61
N GLY A 40 -7.18 -40.25 -46.33
CA GLY A 40 -6.82 -40.49 -47.73
C GLY A 40 -7.66 -39.73 -48.76
N LEU A 41 -8.48 -38.76 -48.33
CA LEU A 41 -9.19 -37.87 -49.24
C LEU A 41 -8.31 -36.70 -49.68
N THR A 42 -8.53 -36.21 -50.89
CA THR A 42 -7.90 -34.96 -51.33
C THR A 42 -8.54 -33.76 -50.63
N GLU A 43 -7.80 -32.67 -50.42
CA GLU A 43 -8.30 -31.45 -49.75
C GLU A 43 -9.58 -30.90 -50.40
N GLU A 44 -9.72 -31.10 -51.70
CA GLU A 44 -10.88 -30.67 -52.49
C GLU A 44 -12.13 -31.52 -52.20
N GLU A 45 -11.96 -32.82 -51.95
CA GLU A 45 -13.04 -33.74 -51.58
C GLU A 45 -13.41 -33.61 -50.10
N ALA A 46 -12.43 -33.37 -49.23
CA ALA A 46 -12.65 -33.13 -47.80
C ALA A 46 -13.48 -31.86 -47.57
N THR A 47 -13.21 -30.79 -48.33
CA THR A 47 -13.99 -29.54 -48.25
C THR A 47 -15.33 -29.62 -48.97
N ALA A 48 -15.48 -30.46 -49.99
CA ALA A 48 -16.76 -30.68 -50.68
C ALA A 48 -17.79 -31.46 -49.83
N GLN A 49 -17.32 -32.26 -48.88
CA GLN A 49 -18.19 -32.92 -47.89
C GLN A 49 -18.59 -32.02 -46.73
N LEU A 50 -17.97 -30.85 -46.59
CA LEU A 50 -18.34 -29.86 -45.59
C LEU A 50 -19.42 -28.93 -46.14
N ASP A 51 -20.24 -28.40 -45.23
CA ASP A 51 -21.21 -27.36 -45.56
C ASP A 51 -20.52 -26.10 -46.10
N ASP A 52 -21.24 -25.34 -46.94
CA ASP A 52 -20.78 -24.06 -47.48
C ASP A 52 -20.23 -23.18 -46.34
N PRO A 53 -19.03 -22.58 -46.46
CA PRO A 53 -18.38 -21.85 -45.38
C PRO A 53 -19.25 -20.73 -44.79
N LYS A 54 -20.17 -20.15 -45.57
CA LYS A 54 -21.15 -19.17 -45.07
C LYS A 54 -22.31 -19.81 -44.32
N ALA A 55 -22.74 -21.01 -44.70
CA ALA A 55 -23.75 -21.79 -43.98
C ALA A 55 -23.19 -22.29 -42.64
N ALA A 56 -21.97 -22.81 -42.63
CA ALA A 56 -21.24 -23.20 -41.43
C ALA A 56 -21.08 -22.01 -40.45
N ALA A 57 -20.64 -20.85 -40.94
CA ALA A 57 -20.57 -19.63 -40.14
C ALA A 57 -21.93 -19.22 -39.55
N ARG A 58 -23.02 -19.34 -40.33
CA ARG A 58 -24.37 -19.03 -39.84
C ARG A 58 -24.85 -20.01 -38.77
N ALA A 59 -24.53 -21.30 -38.91
CA ALA A 59 -24.85 -22.30 -37.90
C ALA A 59 -24.13 -22.02 -36.59
N ILE A 60 -22.82 -21.72 -36.64
CA ILE A 60 -22.02 -21.34 -35.48
C ILE A 60 -22.59 -20.08 -34.81
N ILE A 61 -22.94 -19.06 -35.60
CA ILE A 61 -23.54 -17.81 -35.10
C ILE A 61 -24.93 -18.05 -34.48
N ALA A 62 -25.71 -19.01 -35.00
CA ALA A 62 -27.06 -19.31 -34.53
C ALA A 62 -27.07 -20.21 -33.27
N ASP A 63 -26.08 -21.09 -33.13
CA ASP A 63 -25.95 -22.01 -31.99
C ASP A 63 -25.29 -21.35 -30.77
N LEU A 64 -24.63 -20.21 -30.97
CA LEU A 64 -24.13 -19.38 -29.87
C LEU A 64 -25.33 -18.81 -29.07
N PRO A 65 -25.42 -19.12 -27.76
CA PRO A 65 -26.46 -18.55 -26.91
C PRO A 65 -26.36 -17.02 -26.98
N VAL A 66 -27.51 -16.34 -27.06
CA VAL A 66 -27.63 -14.87 -27.07
C VAL A 66 -27.16 -14.32 -25.71
N VAL A 67 -25.86 -14.39 -25.44
CA VAL A 67 -25.24 -13.76 -24.29
C VAL A 67 -24.97 -12.31 -24.73
N PRO A 68 -25.58 -11.32 -24.06
CA PRO A 68 -25.46 -9.94 -24.48
C PRO A 68 -23.98 -9.53 -24.53
N ARG A 69 -23.54 -9.14 -25.73
CA ARG A 69 -22.16 -8.82 -26.13
C ARG A 69 -21.56 -7.60 -25.39
N THR A 70 -22.16 -7.16 -24.29
CA THR A 70 -21.74 -6.03 -23.46
C THR A 70 -20.77 -6.42 -22.34
N VAL A 71 -20.66 -7.71 -22.01
CA VAL A 71 -19.85 -8.18 -20.85
C VAL A 71 -18.40 -8.54 -21.16
N VAL A 72 -17.99 -8.66 -22.43
CA VAL A 72 -16.58 -9.00 -22.75
C VAL A 72 -15.71 -7.74 -22.92
N ARG A 73 -16.31 -6.62 -23.32
CA ARG A 73 -15.60 -5.32 -23.49
C ARG A 73 -15.22 -4.63 -22.17
N THR A 74 -15.72 -5.12 -21.04
CA THR A 74 -15.46 -4.54 -19.71
C THR A 74 -14.12 -5.00 -19.13
N LYS A 75 -13.62 -6.20 -19.46
CA LYS A 75 -12.40 -6.75 -18.85
C LYS A 75 -11.14 -5.97 -19.25
N GLN A 76 -11.05 -5.51 -20.50
CA GLN A 76 -9.92 -4.68 -20.98
C GLN A 76 -10.05 -3.22 -20.55
N ARG A 77 -11.28 -2.66 -20.59
CA ARG A 77 -11.57 -1.32 -20.08
C ARG A 77 -11.23 -1.18 -18.60
N ASN A 78 -11.37 -2.24 -17.81
CA ASN A 78 -10.97 -2.22 -16.40
C ASN A 78 -9.45 -2.15 -16.23
N ARG A 79 -8.62 -2.78 -17.08
CA ARG A 79 -7.16 -2.60 -17.03
C ARG A 79 -6.71 -1.21 -17.44
N ALA A 80 -7.31 -0.64 -18.48
CA ALA A 80 -7.03 0.73 -18.91
C ALA A 80 -7.49 1.74 -17.85
N LEU A 81 -8.72 1.62 -17.35
CA LEU A 81 -9.21 2.42 -16.21
C LEU A 81 -8.36 2.23 -14.97
N TYR A 82 -7.93 1.02 -14.64
CA TYR A 82 -7.04 0.75 -13.50
C TYR A 82 -5.69 1.42 -13.67
N TRP A 83 -5.08 1.35 -14.86
CA TRP A 83 -3.85 2.08 -15.17
C TRP A 83 -4.05 3.60 -15.17
N THR A 84 -5.18 4.11 -15.66
CA THR A 84 -5.50 5.54 -15.57
C THR A 84 -5.77 5.95 -14.12
N LEU A 85 -6.42 5.12 -13.30
CA LEU A 85 -6.63 5.37 -11.87
C LEU A 85 -5.33 5.27 -11.07
N VAL A 86 -4.38 4.45 -11.51
CA VAL A 86 -3.04 4.35 -10.92
C VAL A 86 -2.17 5.52 -11.36
N ILE A 87 -2.25 5.97 -12.61
CA ILE A 87 -1.51 7.14 -13.11
C ILE A 87 -2.08 8.44 -12.54
N LEU A 88 -3.41 8.59 -12.51
CA LEU A 88 -4.10 9.73 -11.92
C LEU A 88 -4.15 9.63 -10.39
N GLY A 89 -4.09 8.41 -9.87
CA GLY A 89 -3.85 8.12 -8.46
C GLY A 89 -2.41 8.39 -8.07
N SER A 90 -1.42 8.28 -8.95
CA SER A 90 0.00 8.54 -8.63
C SER A 90 0.24 9.91 -7.97
N PRO A 91 -0.28 11.04 -8.48
CA PRO A 91 -0.18 12.32 -7.78
C PRO A 91 -0.99 12.32 -6.47
N LEU A 92 -2.06 11.53 -6.38
CA LEU A 92 -2.91 11.39 -5.18
C LEU A 92 -2.23 10.57 -4.08
N TRP A 93 -1.55 9.49 -4.43
CA TRP A 93 -0.74 8.67 -3.52
C TRP A 93 0.52 9.41 -3.10
N LEU A 94 1.14 10.16 -4.01
CA LEU A 94 2.30 11.00 -3.70
C LEU A 94 1.92 12.12 -2.72
N THR A 95 0.81 12.82 -2.97
CA THR A 95 0.30 13.85 -2.05
C THR A 95 -0.16 13.26 -0.72
N LEU A 96 -0.77 12.06 -0.71
CA LEU A 96 -1.16 11.37 0.50
C LEU A 96 0.05 10.91 1.33
N LEU A 97 1.09 10.39 0.68
CA LEU A 97 2.34 9.99 1.34
C LEU A 97 3.10 11.21 1.87
N LEU A 98 3.11 12.31 1.11
CA LEU A 98 3.68 13.58 1.56
C LEU A 98 2.91 14.15 2.75
N ALA A 99 1.58 14.13 2.71
CA ALA A 99 0.72 14.56 3.81
C ALA A 99 0.94 13.69 5.07
N ALA A 100 1.03 12.37 4.90
CA ALA A 100 1.36 11.46 5.99
C ALA A 100 2.75 11.76 6.58
N GLY A 101 3.75 12.02 5.73
CA GLY A 101 5.09 12.41 6.16
C GLY A 101 5.09 13.73 6.94
N MET A 102 4.36 14.74 6.45
CA MET A 102 4.18 16.02 7.15
C MET A 102 3.47 15.84 8.49
N LEU A 103 2.47 14.95 8.58
CA LEU A 103 1.77 14.67 9.83
C LEU A 103 2.69 14.02 10.86
N VAL A 104 3.54 13.07 10.45
CA VAL A 104 4.55 12.47 11.33
C VAL A 104 5.56 13.52 11.79
N LEU A 105 6.03 14.38 10.89
CA LEU A 105 6.95 15.46 11.23
C LEU A 105 6.31 16.45 12.20
N ALA A 106 5.06 16.85 11.95
CA ALA A 106 4.31 17.74 12.84
C ALA A 106 4.10 17.11 14.22
N GLY A 107 3.79 15.82 14.28
CA GLY A 107 3.71 15.05 15.53
C GLY A 107 5.04 15.03 16.29
N LEU A 108 6.15 14.79 15.59
CA LEU A 108 7.48 14.83 16.20
C LEU A 108 7.81 16.22 16.73
N LEU A 109 7.50 17.27 15.95
CA LEU A 109 7.76 18.65 16.35
C LEU A 109 6.91 19.06 17.55
N THR A 110 5.63 18.67 17.61
CA THR A 110 4.77 18.93 18.78
C THR A 110 5.30 18.24 20.02
N ILE A 111 5.76 17.00 19.92
CA ILE A 111 6.41 16.30 21.05
C ILE A 111 7.64 17.08 21.53
N TRP A 112 8.50 17.54 20.62
CA TRP A 112 9.66 18.36 20.98
C TRP A 112 9.27 19.70 21.63
N CYS A 113 8.25 20.38 21.11
CA CYS A 113 7.73 21.62 21.70
C CYS A 113 7.15 21.39 23.10
N LEU A 114 6.46 20.27 23.34
CA LEU A 114 5.95 19.92 24.66
C LEU A 114 7.08 19.65 25.65
N ILE A 115 8.13 18.93 25.23
CA ILE A 115 9.32 18.70 26.06
C ILE A 115 9.99 20.03 26.40
N LEU A 116 10.24 20.88 25.40
CA LEU A 116 10.84 22.20 25.60
C LEU A 116 9.96 23.09 26.50
N GLY A 117 8.65 23.12 26.27
CA GLY A 117 7.70 23.88 27.09
C GLY A 117 7.70 23.40 28.54
N LEU A 118 7.77 22.09 28.77
CA LEU A 118 7.86 21.53 30.11
C LEU A 118 9.18 21.87 30.80
N TRP A 119 10.30 21.91 30.06
CA TRP A 119 11.60 22.39 30.56
C TRP A 119 11.58 23.88 30.89
N LEU A 120 10.98 24.72 30.04
CA LEU A 120 10.85 26.15 30.28
C LEU A 120 9.94 26.44 31.48
N LEU A 121 8.83 25.72 31.61
CA LEU A 121 7.93 25.80 32.74
C LEU A 121 8.66 25.39 34.03
N ALA A 122 9.38 24.27 34.01
CA ALA A 122 10.21 23.83 35.12
C ALA A 122 11.26 24.87 35.51
N ALA A 123 11.98 25.44 34.54
CA ALA A 123 12.98 26.47 34.79
C ALA A 123 12.37 27.75 35.39
N GLY A 124 11.21 28.18 34.88
CA GLY A 124 10.47 29.33 35.42
C GLY A 124 9.98 29.09 36.85
N LEU A 125 9.45 27.90 37.13
CA LEU A 125 9.02 27.54 38.49
C LEU A 125 10.20 27.39 39.46
N LEU A 126 11.34 26.87 39.00
CA LEU A 126 12.58 26.82 39.80
C LEU A 126 13.10 28.22 40.15
N ALA A 127 12.92 29.20 39.27
CA ALA A 127 13.27 30.59 39.56
C ALA A 127 12.37 31.22 40.65
N GLY A 128 11.17 30.66 40.87
CA GLY A 128 10.24 31.11 41.92
C GLY A 128 10.81 30.99 43.34
N GLY A 129 11.67 29.99 43.61
CA GLY A 129 12.31 29.83 44.92
C GLY A 129 13.26 31.00 45.26
N PRO A 130 14.31 31.24 44.46
CA PRO A 130 15.22 32.38 44.65
C PRO A 130 14.50 33.73 44.65
N LEU A 131 13.52 33.94 43.77
CA LEU A 131 12.72 35.16 43.73
C LEU A 131 11.91 35.35 45.01
N GLY A 132 11.25 34.30 45.52
CA GLY A 132 10.49 34.35 46.77
C GLY A 132 11.36 34.68 47.99
N ILE A 133 12.60 34.18 48.04
CA ILE A 133 13.58 34.54 49.08
C ILE A 133 13.95 36.02 48.99
N GLY A 134 14.22 36.52 47.77
CA GLY A 134 14.54 37.93 47.54
C GLY A 134 13.42 38.88 47.96
N VAL A 135 12.17 38.56 47.59
CA VAL A 135 11.00 39.37 47.97
C VAL A 135 10.76 39.31 49.48
N CYS A 136 10.97 38.16 50.12
CA CYS A 136 10.84 38.04 51.58
C CYS A 136 11.85 38.92 52.33
N LEU A 137 13.12 38.92 51.92
CA LEU A 137 14.16 39.78 52.51
C LEU A 137 13.86 41.27 52.32
N TRP A 138 13.36 41.64 51.13
CA TRP A 138 12.95 43.02 50.86
C TRP A 138 11.72 43.44 51.69
N ALA A 139 10.71 42.58 51.79
CA ALA A 139 9.50 42.85 52.58
C ALA A 139 9.80 42.99 54.09
N LEU A 140 10.76 42.22 54.61
CA LEU A 140 11.28 42.39 55.97
C LEU A 140 11.95 43.76 56.16
N ALA A 141 12.71 44.24 55.17
CA ALA A 141 13.36 45.55 55.22
C ALA A 141 12.37 46.73 55.18
N VAL A 142 11.23 46.56 54.51
CA VAL A 142 10.15 47.57 54.41
C VAL A 142 9.17 47.50 55.61
N GLY A 143 9.34 46.53 56.51
CA GLY A 143 8.51 46.37 57.71
C GLY A 143 7.15 45.71 57.45
N GLN A 144 7.01 44.97 56.34
CA GLN A 144 5.81 44.21 55.99
C GLN A 144 6.06 42.68 56.02
N PRO A 145 6.29 42.09 57.21
CA PRO A 145 6.67 40.67 57.32
C PRO A 145 5.59 39.70 56.84
N ALA A 146 4.30 40.05 57.00
CA ALA A 146 3.19 39.21 56.58
C ALA A 146 3.16 39.00 55.05
N TYR A 147 3.46 40.05 54.27
CA TYR A 147 3.58 39.98 52.81
C TYR A 147 4.79 39.13 52.41
N GLY A 148 5.93 39.30 53.08
CA GLY A 148 7.14 38.53 52.82
C GLY A 148 6.98 37.02 53.06
N VAL A 149 6.32 36.61 54.14
CA VAL A 149 6.07 35.19 54.45
C VAL A 149 5.09 34.56 53.45
N PHE A 150 4.05 35.29 53.04
CA PHE A 150 3.13 34.82 52.02
C PHE A 150 3.83 34.57 50.68
N GLU A 151 4.68 35.51 50.25
CA GLU A 151 5.41 35.39 48.99
C GLU A 151 6.55 34.37 49.03
N LEU A 152 7.16 34.17 50.20
CA LEU A 152 8.08 33.05 50.41
C LEU A 152 7.34 31.70 50.25
N GLY A 153 6.12 31.60 50.79
CA GLY A 153 5.26 30.43 50.65
C GLY A 153 4.86 30.16 49.21
N SER A 154 4.43 31.19 48.46
CA SER A 154 4.09 31.08 47.04
C SER A 154 5.31 30.67 46.20
N GLY A 155 6.48 31.27 46.45
CA GLY A 155 7.73 30.93 45.78
C GLY A 155 8.19 29.50 46.04
N LEU A 156 8.07 29.01 47.28
CA LEU A 156 8.40 27.63 47.65
C LEU A 156 7.41 26.62 47.03
N LEU A 157 6.13 26.97 46.95
CA LEU A 157 5.09 26.16 46.33
C LEU A 157 5.32 26.04 44.81
N CYS A 158 5.66 27.16 44.14
CA CYS A 158 6.09 27.17 42.74
C CYS A 158 7.36 26.34 42.53
N PHE A 159 8.35 26.44 43.43
CA PHE A 159 9.58 25.64 43.36
C PHE A 159 9.30 24.13 43.49
N GLY A 160 8.43 23.75 44.42
CA GLY A 160 7.98 22.36 44.60
C GLY A 160 7.25 21.80 43.38
N LEU A 161 6.33 22.59 42.80
CA LEU A 161 5.66 22.25 41.54
C LEU A 161 6.67 22.11 40.38
N GLY A 162 7.71 22.94 40.33
CA GLY A 162 8.76 22.88 39.32
C GLY A 162 9.56 21.57 39.37
N LEU A 163 9.90 21.11 40.58
CA LEU A 163 10.54 19.81 40.80
C LEU A 163 9.63 18.64 40.39
N PHE A 164 8.34 18.72 40.68
CA PHE A 164 7.37 17.70 40.27
C PHE A 164 7.23 17.64 38.74
N CYS A 165 7.18 18.81 38.07
CA CYS A 165 7.18 18.90 36.61
C CYS A 165 8.46 18.32 35.98
N LEU A 166 9.64 18.54 36.57
CA LEU A 166 10.88 17.91 36.10
C LEU A 166 10.82 16.39 36.20
N HIS A 167 10.34 15.87 37.33
CA HIS A 167 10.21 14.41 37.50
C HIS A 167 9.21 13.82 36.50
N GLY A 168 8.08 14.51 36.28
CA GLY A 168 7.10 14.17 35.25
C GLY A 168 7.69 14.21 33.83
N ALA A 169 8.52 15.20 33.52
CA ALA A 169 9.22 15.34 32.24
C ALA A 169 10.19 14.18 31.97
N VAL A 170 10.95 13.79 32.99
CA VAL A 170 11.89 12.66 32.91
C VAL A 170 11.14 11.34 32.79
N ALA A 171 10.01 11.18 33.48
CA ALA A 171 9.17 9.98 33.35
C ALA A 171 8.55 9.88 31.94
N ALA A 172 7.99 10.99 31.43
CA ALA A 172 7.38 11.04 30.10
C ALA A 172 8.40 10.82 28.97
N SER A 173 9.63 11.34 29.10
CA SER A 173 10.67 11.09 28.11
C SER A 173 11.14 9.63 28.11
N LYS A 174 11.26 9.00 29.29
CA LYS A 174 11.60 7.58 29.40
C LYS A 174 10.54 6.66 28.79
N THR A 175 9.26 6.90 29.05
CA THR A 175 8.17 6.09 28.48
C THR A 175 8.12 6.25 26.96
N LEU A 176 8.28 7.46 26.45
CA LEU A 176 8.34 7.72 25.01
C LEU A 176 9.52 6.98 24.34
N MET A 177 10.69 6.94 25.00
CA MET A 177 11.88 6.26 24.49
C MET A 177 11.74 4.72 24.51
N GLN A 178 11.01 4.17 25.49
CA GLN A 178 10.69 2.74 25.52
C GLN A 178 9.72 2.36 24.41
N VAL A 179 8.67 3.17 24.22
CA VAL A 179 7.68 2.96 23.16
C VAL A 179 8.38 3.05 21.80
N SER A 180 9.16 4.09 21.53
CA SER A 180 9.87 4.23 20.24
C SER A 180 10.80 3.05 19.93
N ARG A 181 11.51 2.53 20.94
CA ARG A 181 12.38 1.37 20.78
C ARG A 181 11.60 0.08 20.48
N GLN A 182 10.41 -0.09 21.04
CA GLN A 182 9.51 -1.21 20.73
C GLN A 182 8.96 -1.13 19.30
N TRP A 183 8.60 0.08 18.84
CA TRP A 183 8.18 0.29 17.44
C TRP A 183 9.30 -0.03 16.46
N ILE A 184 10.53 0.43 16.73
CA ILE A 184 11.70 0.13 15.89
C ILE A 184 12.01 -1.38 15.91
N ALA A 185 11.91 -2.05 17.07
CA ALA A 185 12.11 -3.49 17.17
C ALA A 185 11.06 -4.26 16.35
N LYS A 186 9.78 -3.88 16.43
CA LYS A 186 8.70 -4.49 15.64
C LYS A 186 8.87 -4.24 14.14
N ALA A 187 9.33 -3.06 13.74
CA ALA A 187 9.59 -2.74 12.34
C ALA A 187 10.77 -3.53 11.76
N LYS A 188 11.78 -3.86 12.58
CA LYS A 188 12.95 -4.64 12.16
C LYS A 188 12.73 -6.17 12.20
N ALA A 189 11.80 -6.65 13.02
CA ALA A 189 11.48 -8.07 13.14
C ALA A 189 11.23 -8.82 11.81
N PRO A 190 10.43 -8.29 10.84
CA PRO A 190 10.23 -8.98 9.57
C PRO A 190 11.50 -9.04 8.71
N PHE A 191 12.37 -8.03 8.75
CA PHE A 191 13.60 -8.01 7.96
C PHE A 191 14.68 -8.96 8.49
N VAL A 192 14.74 -9.17 9.81
CA VAL A 192 15.65 -10.15 10.41
C VAL A 192 15.19 -11.58 10.07
N LYS A 193 13.88 -11.82 10.12
CA LYS A 193 13.30 -13.14 9.82
C LYS A 193 13.54 -13.57 8.36
N VAL A 194 13.42 -12.64 7.41
CA VAL A 194 13.72 -12.89 5.98
C VAL A 194 15.22 -13.19 5.77
N LYS A 195 16.11 -12.59 6.55
CA LYS A 195 17.56 -12.84 6.45
C LYS A 195 17.93 -14.22 7.00
N GLU A 196 17.29 -14.67 8.09
CA GLU A 196 17.50 -16.00 8.67
C GLU A 196 16.93 -17.12 7.79
N GLU A 197 15.71 -16.93 7.24
CA GLU A 197 15.11 -17.90 6.31
C GLU A 197 15.91 -18.02 5.00
N GLY A 198 16.46 -16.91 4.49
CA GLY A 198 17.36 -16.91 3.34
C GLY A 198 18.71 -17.57 3.59
N ALA A 199 19.27 -17.44 4.80
CA ALA A 199 20.53 -18.08 5.19
C ALA A 199 20.35 -19.61 5.39
N ALA A 200 19.26 -20.03 6.03
CA ALA A 200 18.95 -21.44 6.22
C ALA A 200 18.65 -22.18 4.89
N ALA A 201 18.05 -21.48 3.91
CA ALA A 201 17.80 -22.05 2.57
C ALA A 201 19.08 -22.19 1.71
N PHE A 202 20.13 -21.43 2.01
CA PHE A 202 21.42 -21.53 1.32
C PHE A 202 22.26 -22.70 1.87
N ASP A 203 22.33 -22.82 3.19
CA ASP A 203 23.02 -23.92 3.90
C ASP A 203 22.39 -25.30 3.61
N GLY A 204 21.05 -25.35 3.52
CA GLY A 204 20.32 -26.56 3.09
C GLY A 204 20.53 -26.95 1.62
N LYS A 205 21.10 -26.07 0.78
CA LYS A 205 21.38 -26.35 -0.64
C LYS A 205 22.82 -26.83 -0.87
N GLU A 206 23.77 -26.37 -0.07
CA GLU A 206 25.16 -26.87 -0.11
C GLU A 206 25.25 -28.33 0.38
N THR A 207 24.50 -28.68 1.42
CA THR A 207 24.50 -30.05 1.97
C THR A 207 23.88 -31.13 1.06
N VAL A 208 23.04 -30.74 0.08
CA VAL A 208 22.41 -31.67 -0.88
C VAL A 208 23.28 -31.93 -2.12
N HIS A 209 24.24 -31.05 -2.40
CA HIS A 209 25.14 -31.21 -3.55
C HIS A 209 26.40 -32.04 -3.25
N GLU A 210 26.64 -32.37 -1.97
CA GLU A 210 27.83 -33.11 -1.52
C GLU A 210 27.57 -34.60 -1.21
N SER A 211 26.34 -35.10 -1.47
CA SER A 211 25.94 -36.51 -1.27
C SER A 211 25.68 -37.24 -2.58
#